data_AF-A0A947YT27-F1
#
_entry.id   AF-A0A947YT27-F1
#
_cell.length_a   1.000
_cell.length_b   1.000
_cell.length_c   1.000
_cell.angle_alpha   90.00
_cell.angle_beta   90.00
_cell.angle_gamma   90.00
#
_symmetry.space_group_name_H-M   'P 1'
#
loop_
_entity.id
_entity.type
_entity.pdbx_description
1 polymer ?
#
loop_
_entity_poly.entity_id
_entity_poly.type
_entity_poly.pdbx_seq_one_letter_code
_entity_poly.pdbx_strand_id
1 'polypeptide(L)'
;ILAALTTRFFFPLFSLEGKRFWIIGLAPLSRKALIYQKLFFSLLISLVITESLTIFSNIMLGTSYLIMSISCALTLLMTISLVSLSIGMGMIYPNLKEETPVRIVSGLGGTANAILSLFYVALTVITLSFPLQLYFKGILPASILTTAAALILFLNLLTTGLPLIIGFRNLEKMEF
;
A
#
# COMPACT_ATOMS: atom_id res chain seq x y z
N ILE A 1 -11.73 -1.27 0.17
CA ILE A 1 -11.62 -1.19 -1.31
C ILE A 1 -10.16 -1.12 -1.73
N LEU A 2 -9.38 -0.15 -1.25
CA LEU A 2 -7.97 0.01 -1.60
C LEU A 2 -7.14 -1.27 -1.45
N ALA A 3 -7.15 -1.89 -0.27
CA ALA A 3 -6.41 -3.14 0.00
C ALA A 3 -6.75 -4.28 -0.98
N ALA A 4 -8.01 -4.38 -1.41
CA ALA A 4 -8.43 -5.39 -2.38
C ALA A 4 -7.95 -5.06 -3.80
N LEU A 5 -7.99 -3.78 -4.19
CA LEU A 5 -7.45 -3.31 -5.48
C LEU A 5 -5.95 -3.54 -5.56
N THR A 6 -5.19 -3.15 -4.53
CA THR A 6 -3.73 -3.31 -4.53
C THR A 6 -3.31 -4.77 -4.54
N THR A 7 -4.00 -5.62 -3.78
CA THR A 7 -3.76 -7.07 -3.77
C THR A 7 -4.12 -7.70 -5.12
N ARG A 8 -5.18 -7.26 -5.79
CA ARG A 8 -5.59 -7.86 -7.07
C ARG A 8 -4.73 -7.43 -8.24
N PHE A 9 -4.36 -6.15 -8.29
CA PHE A 9 -3.69 -5.56 -9.44
C PHE A 9 -2.19 -5.42 -9.25
N PHE A 10 -1.70 -5.07 -8.06
CA PHE A 10 -0.28 -4.75 -7.86
C PHE A 10 0.55 -5.91 -7.30
N PHE A 11 -0.05 -6.84 -6.55
CA PHE A 11 0.65 -8.04 -6.08
C PHE A 11 1.10 -8.99 -7.22
N PRO A 12 0.25 -9.39 -8.20
CA PRO A 12 0.67 -10.36 -9.22
C PRO A 12 1.60 -9.76 -10.28
N LEU A 13 1.72 -8.43 -10.33
CA LEU A 13 2.49 -7.70 -11.33
C LEU A 13 3.94 -8.19 -11.42
N PHE A 14 4.57 -8.49 -10.29
CA PHE A 14 5.95 -8.98 -10.28
C PHE A 14 6.04 -10.42 -10.80
N SER A 15 5.12 -11.28 -10.37
CA SER A 15 5.09 -12.70 -10.74
C SER A 15 4.78 -12.94 -12.22
N LEU A 16 3.93 -12.10 -12.83
CA LEU A 16 3.61 -12.17 -14.27
C LEU A 16 4.80 -11.76 -15.17
N GLU A 17 5.65 -10.85 -14.71
CA GLU A 17 6.83 -10.41 -15.46
C GLU A 17 8.03 -11.34 -15.29
N GLY A 18 8.14 -12.04 -14.16
CA GLY A 18 9.29 -12.90 -13.86
C GLY A 18 9.52 -14.06 -14.83
N LYS A 19 8.49 -14.51 -15.58
CA LYS A 19 8.68 -15.50 -16.68
C LYS A 19 9.41 -14.93 -17.90
N ARG A 20 9.34 -13.62 -18.13
CA ARG A 20 10.02 -12.90 -19.24
C ARG A 20 11.27 -12.16 -18.78
N PHE A 21 11.64 -12.34 -17.51
CA PHE A 21 12.77 -11.65 -16.89
C PHE A 21 14.12 -11.97 -17.57
N TRP A 22 14.23 -13.14 -18.21
CA TRP A 22 15.38 -13.51 -19.04
C TRP A 22 15.59 -12.58 -20.24
N ILE A 23 14.51 -12.09 -20.85
CA ILE A 23 14.57 -11.11 -21.96
C ILE A 23 14.96 -9.73 -21.43
N ILE A 24 14.51 -9.38 -20.23
CA ILE A 24 14.84 -8.12 -19.55
C ILE A 24 16.30 -8.11 -19.06
N GLY A 25 16.87 -9.27 -18.73
CA GLY A 25 18.28 -9.43 -18.38
C GLY A 25 19.26 -9.14 -19.53
N LEU A 26 18.77 -9.14 -20.78
CA LEU A 26 19.55 -8.75 -21.96
C LEU A 26 19.54 -7.22 -22.19
N ALA A 27 18.66 -6.48 -21.50
CA ALA A 27 18.65 -5.03 -21.55
C ALA A 27 19.65 -4.44 -20.53
N PRO A 28 20.40 -3.38 -20.86
CA PRO A 28 21.35 -2.72 -19.98
C PRO A 28 20.65 -1.85 -18.91
N LEU A 29 19.55 -2.34 -18.33
CA LEU A 29 18.77 -1.66 -17.31
C LEU A 29 18.93 -2.38 -15.97
N SER A 30 19.17 -1.62 -14.91
CA SER A 30 19.26 -2.18 -13.56
C SER A 30 17.89 -2.71 -13.11
N ARG A 31 17.85 -3.95 -12.59
CA ARG A 31 16.63 -4.61 -12.09
C ARG A 31 15.87 -3.74 -11.08
N LYS A 32 16.60 -2.96 -10.27
CA LYS A 32 16.06 -2.00 -9.30
C LYS A 32 15.30 -0.86 -9.98
N ALA A 33 15.83 -0.27 -11.05
CA ALA A 33 15.20 0.84 -11.75
C ALA A 33 13.83 0.45 -12.33
N LEU A 34 13.69 -0.76 -12.86
CA LEU A 34 12.41 -1.26 -13.38
C LEU A 34 11.35 -1.37 -12.28
N ILE A 35 11.72 -1.88 -11.11
CA ILE A 35 10.80 -1.98 -9.97
C ILE A 35 10.42 -0.60 -9.45
N TYR A 36 11.37 0.34 -9.37
CA TYR A 36 11.08 1.72 -8.97
C TYR A 36 10.13 2.43 -9.95
N GLN A 37 10.35 2.29 -11.26
CA GLN A 37 9.44 2.84 -12.27
C GLN A 37 8.03 2.26 -12.12
N LYS A 38 7.95 0.95 -11.87
CA LYS A 38 6.68 0.25 -11.69
C LYS A 38 5.97 0.66 -10.40
N LEU A 39 6.71 0.77 -9.30
CA LEU A 39 6.21 1.29 -8.03
C LEU A 39 5.63 2.69 -8.22
N PHE A 40 6.37 3.57 -8.90
CA PHE A 40 5.93 4.94 -9.16
C PHE A 40 4.66 4.99 -10.01
N PHE A 41 4.58 4.19 -11.08
CA PHE A 41 3.41 4.15 -11.95
C PHE A 41 2.18 3.57 -11.23
N SER A 42 2.35 2.48 -10.48
CA SER A 42 1.31 1.87 -9.67
C SER A 42 0.78 2.84 -8.60
N LEU A 43 1.68 3.54 -7.92
CA LEU A 43 1.36 4.53 -6.92
C LEU A 43 0.58 5.70 -7.53
N LEU A 44 1.04 6.23 -8.66
CA LEU A 44 0.37 7.35 -9.34
C LEU A 44 -1.06 6.99 -9.75
N ILE A 45 -1.26 5.84 -10.40
CA ILE A 45 -2.61 5.38 -10.78
C ILE A 45 -3.49 5.18 -9.55
N SER A 46 -2.97 4.50 -8.52
CA SER A 46 -3.74 4.24 -7.32
C SER A 46 -4.14 5.54 -6.63
N LEU A 47 -3.23 6.50 -6.52
CA LEU A 47 -3.44 7.78 -5.86
C LEU A 47 -4.49 8.62 -6.57
N VAL A 48 -4.45 8.70 -7.91
CA VAL A 48 -5.46 9.43 -8.68
C VAL A 48 -6.85 8.86 -8.44
N ILE A 49 -7.00 7.53 -8.47
CA ILE A 49 -8.30 6.88 -8.26
C ILE A 49 -8.82 7.14 -6.83
N THR A 50 -7.94 7.08 -5.84
CA THR A 50 -8.35 7.04 -4.43
C THR A 50 -8.56 8.42 -3.86
N GLU A 51 -7.73 9.38 -4.23
CA GLU A 51 -7.95 10.79 -3.92
C GLU A 51 -9.24 11.30 -4.55
N SER A 52 -9.48 10.98 -5.82
CA SER A 52 -10.74 11.35 -6.48
C SER A 52 -11.94 10.80 -5.69
N LEU A 53 -11.92 9.51 -5.35
CA LEU A 53 -13.00 8.88 -4.60
C LEU A 53 -13.18 9.48 -3.21
N THR A 54 -12.09 9.79 -2.50
CA THR A 54 -12.13 10.41 -1.18
C THR A 54 -12.71 11.82 -1.25
N ILE A 55 -12.31 12.63 -2.23
CA ILE A 55 -12.84 13.99 -2.42
C ILE A 55 -14.35 13.92 -2.72
N PHE A 56 -14.77 13.09 -3.68
CA PHE A 56 -16.18 12.90 -4.00
C PHE A 56 -16.99 12.43 -2.77
N SER A 57 -16.44 11.48 -2.00
CA SER A 57 -17.09 11.00 -0.78
C SER A 57 -17.27 12.09 0.27
N ASN A 58 -16.25 12.93 0.49
CA ASN A 58 -16.31 14.02 1.47
C ASN A 58 -17.29 15.14 1.04
N ILE A 59 -17.37 15.45 -0.25
CA ILE A 59 -18.34 16.40 -0.82
C ILE A 59 -19.77 15.88 -0.61
N MET A 60 -20.03 14.61 -0.93
CA MET A 60 -21.35 13.99 -0.75
C MET A 60 -21.77 13.95 0.73
N LEU A 61 -20.82 13.76 1.64
CA LEU A 61 -21.07 13.78 3.09
C LEU A 61 -21.25 15.19 3.66
N GLY A 62 -21.02 16.26 2.90
CA GLY A 62 -21.15 17.64 3.37
C GLY A 62 -20.17 18.00 4.50
N THR A 63 -19.00 17.35 4.52
CA THR A 63 -18.01 17.55 5.59
C THR A 63 -17.28 18.90 5.50
N SER A 64 -16.84 19.42 6.65
CA SER A 64 -16.03 20.64 6.72
C SER A 64 -14.70 20.49 5.98
N TYR A 65 -14.19 21.58 5.40
CA TYR A 65 -12.91 21.63 4.67
C TYR A 65 -11.72 21.09 5.48
N LEU A 66 -11.73 21.25 6.81
CA LEU A 66 -10.68 20.73 7.70
C LEU A 66 -10.70 19.20 7.75
N ILE A 67 -11.88 18.58 7.85
CA ILE A 67 -12.02 17.11 7.88
C ILE A 67 -11.68 16.52 6.52
N MET A 68 -12.06 17.21 5.45
CA MET A 68 -11.74 16.80 4.08
C MET A 68 -10.23 16.78 3.83
N SER A 69 -9.50 17.82 4.23
CA SER A 69 -8.03 17.88 4.07
C SER A 69 -7.30 16.82 4.90
N ILE A 70 -7.74 16.54 6.12
CA ILE A 70 -7.19 15.42 6.92
C ILE A 70 -7.46 14.07 6.26
N SER A 71 -8.67 13.87 5.73
CA SER A 71 -9.05 12.62 5.06
C SER A 71 -8.27 12.37 3.77
N CYS A 72 -8.03 13.43 3.00
CA CYS A 72 -7.16 13.45 1.82
C CYS A 72 -5.71 13.09 2.22
N ALA A 73 -5.11 13.80 3.19
CA ALA A 73 -3.76 13.51 3.65
C ALA A 73 -3.59 12.05 4.15
N LEU A 74 -4.58 11.53 4.87
CA LEU A 74 -4.55 10.15 5.34
C LEU A 74 -4.70 9.14 4.20
N THR A 75 -5.59 9.40 3.25
CA THR A 75 -5.79 8.53 2.07
C THR A 75 -4.53 8.44 1.25
N LEU A 76 -3.83 9.56 1.06
CA LEU A 76 -2.55 9.63 0.38
C LEU A 76 -1.52 8.71 1.05
N LEU A 77 -1.31 8.87 2.36
CA LEU A 77 -0.38 8.05 3.14
C LEU A 77 -0.72 6.55 3.06
N MET A 78 -2.01 6.22 3.27
CA MET A 78 -2.51 4.84 3.19
C MET A 78 -2.28 4.21 1.81
N THR A 79 -2.42 5.00 0.75
CA THR A 79 -2.22 4.56 -0.62
C THR A 79 -0.76 4.18 -0.87
N ILE A 80 0.18 5.03 -0.44
CA ILE A 80 1.62 4.77 -0.54
C ILE A 80 1.99 3.47 0.21
N SER A 81 1.51 3.32 1.44
CA SER A 81 1.81 2.16 2.28
C SER A 81 1.27 0.85 1.69
N LEU A 82 0.02 0.83 1.23
CA LEU A 82 -0.62 -0.39 0.72
C LEU A 82 -0.10 -0.82 -0.66
N VAL A 83 0.26 0.14 -1.53
CA VAL A 83 0.94 -0.14 -2.80
C VAL A 83 2.33 -0.74 -2.54
N SER A 84 3.09 -0.12 -1.65
CA SER A 84 4.45 -0.58 -1.28
C SER A 84 4.43 -1.95 -0.63
N LEU A 85 3.45 -2.22 0.24
CA LEU A 85 3.25 -3.52 0.85
C LEU A 85 2.89 -4.59 -0.19
N SER A 86 1.98 -4.28 -1.12
CA SER A 86 1.55 -5.23 -2.17
C SER A 86 2.67 -5.59 -3.13
N ILE A 87 3.47 -4.60 -3.55
CA ILE A 87 4.63 -4.83 -4.43
C ILE A 87 5.76 -5.52 -3.65
N GLY A 88 6.03 -5.10 -2.40
CA GLY A 88 7.00 -5.74 -1.51
C GLY A 88 6.71 -7.22 -1.29
N MET A 89 5.48 -7.56 -0.93
CA MET A 89 5.04 -8.94 -0.76
C MET A 89 5.13 -9.74 -2.06
N GLY A 90 4.81 -9.12 -3.20
CA GLY A 90 4.97 -9.74 -4.52
C GLY A 90 6.43 -10.08 -4.88
N MET A 91 7.40 -9.33 -4.35
CA MET A 91 8.84 -9.62 -4.47
C MET A 91 9.34 -10.67 -3.47
N ILE A 92 8.74 -10.75 -2.28
CA ILE A 92 9.11 -11.72 -1.24
C ILE A 92 8.61 -13.13 -1.60
N TYR A 93 7.39 -13.24 -2.13
CA TYR A 93 6.78 -14.51 -2.52
C TYR A 93 6.48 -14.57 -4.03
N PRO A 94 7.50 -14.57 -4.90
CA PRO A 94 7.29 -14.61 -6.34
C PRO A 94 6.79 -15.99 -6.77
N ASN A 95 5.63 -16.03 -7.43
CA ASN A 95 5.10 -17.26 -7.99
C ASN A 95 5.20 -17.24 -9.53
N LEU A 96 6.36 -17.67 -10.05
CA LEU A 96 6.67 -17.65 -11.48
C LEU A 96 6.09 -18.83 -12.27
N LYS A 97 5.37 -19.76 -11.63
CA LYS A 97 4.84 -20.96 -12.31
C LYS A 97 3.45 -20.69 -12.90
N GLU A 98 2.63 -19.92 -12.20
CA GLU A 98 1.25 -19.62 -12.56
C GLU A 98 1.15 -18.45 -13.56
N GLU A 99 0.22 -18.53 -14.52
CA GLU A 99 -0.01 -17.49 -15.55
C GLU A 99 -1.25 -16.65 -15.28
N THR A 100 -2.20 -17.22 -14.54
CA THR A 100 -3.45 -16.54 -14.26
C THR A 100 -3.28 -15.65 -13.02
N PRO A 101 -3.49 -14.33 -13.11
CA PRO A 101 -3.34 -13.41 -11.98
C PRO A 101 -4.20 -13.81 -10.78
N VAL A 102 -5.39 -14.39 -11.03
CA VAL A 102 -6.29 -14.90 -9.98
C VAL A 102 -5.62 -16.00 -9.16
N ARG A 103 -4.91 -16.95 -9.79
CA ARG A 103 -4.23 -18.04 -9.09
C ARG A 103 -3.02 -17.56 -8.30
N ILE A 104 -2.30 -16.56 -8.82
CA ILE A 104 -1.17 -15.93 -8.11
C ILE A 104 -1.65 -15.27 -6.81
N VAL A 105 -2.75 -14.51 -6.88
CA VAL A 105 -3.34 -13.82 -5.72
C VAL A 105 -3.96 -14.81 -4.72
N SER A 106 -4.51 -15.93 -5.20
CA SER A 106 -5.04 -16.98 -4.32
C SER A 106 -3.97 -17.88 -3.67
N GLY A 107 -2.70 -17.72 -4.04
CA GLY A 107 -1.59 -18.44 -3.40
C GLY A 107 -1.26 -17.91 -2.00
N LEU A 108 -0.37 -18.60 -1.28
CA LEU A 108 0.07 -18.25 0.08
C LEU A 108 0.57 -16.79 0.20
N GLY A 109 1.31 -16.30 -0.80
CA GLY A 109 1.81 -14.91 -0.78
C GLY A 109 0.69 -13.87 -0.91
N GLY A 110 -0.33 -14.15 -1.72
CA GLY A 110 -1.44 -13.23 -1.93
C GLY A 110 -2.42 -13.20 -0.76
N THR A 111 -2.65 -14.33 -0.10
CA THR A 111 -3.43 -14.37 1.15
C THR A 111 -2.70 -13.67 2.29
N ALA A 112 -1.39 -13.88 2.44
CA ALA A 112 -0.57 -13.14 3.40
C ALA A 112 -0.61 -11.62 3.15
N ASN A 113 -0.50 -11.20 1.89
CA ASN A 113 -0.64 -9.80 1.51
C ASN A 113 -2.00 -9.22 1.90
N ALA A 114 -3.08 -9.96 1.63
CA ALA A 114 -4.44 -9.54 1.96
C ALA A 114 -4.63 -9.39 3.48
N ILE A 115 -4.14 -10.36 4.27
CA ILE A 115 -4.22 -10.34 5.74
C ILE A 115 -3.44 -9.14 6.31
N LEU A 116 -2.19 -8.94 5.86
CA LEU A 116 -1.36 -7.82 6.31
C LEU A 116 -1.98 -6.47 5.93
N SER A 117 -2.50 -6.34 4.70
CA SER A 117 -3.20 -5.14 4.25
C SER A 117 -4.44 -4.86 5.09
N LEU A 118 -5.23 -5.88 5.42
CA LEU A 118 -6.42 -5.76 6.25
C LEU A 118 -6.06 -5.31 7.68
N PHE A 119 -5.04 -5.94 8.26
CA PHE A 119 -4.54 -5.62 9.59
C PHE A 119 -4.03 -4.18 9.67
N TYR A 120 -3.26 -3.74 8.66
CA TYR A 120 -2.78 -2.37 8.55
C TYR A 120 -3.92 -1.34 8.46
N VAL A 121 -4.94 -1.61 7.64
CA VAL A 121 -6.12 -0.75 7.53
C VAL A 121 -6.87 -0.68 8.86
N ALA A 122 -7.09 -1.82 9.52
CA ALA A 122 -7.78 -1.87 10.80
C ALA A 122 -7.04 -1.06 11.87
N LEU A 123 -5.72 -1.23 12.00
CA LEU A 123 -4.90 -0.45 12.93
C LEU A 123 -4.99 1.05 12.65
N THR A 124 -4.87 1.46 11.38
CA THR A 124 -4.89 2.88 11.03
C THR A 124 -6.24 3.51 11.31
N VAL A 125 -7.34 2.81 11.02
CA VAL A 125 -8.71 3.28 11.29
C VAL A 125 -8.96 3.37 12.80
N ILE A 126 -8.60 2.34 13.58
CA ILE A 126 -8.79 2.36 15.05
C ILE A 126 -8.01 3.52 15.68
N THR A 127 -6.76 3.70 15.26
CA THR A 127 -5.88 4.76 15.77
C THR A 127 -6.41 6.15 15.48
N LEU A 128 -7.14 6.35 14.37
CA LEU A 128 -7.72 7.65 14.03
C LEU A 128 -9.13 7.84 14.61
N SER A 129 -10.03 6.87 14.41
CA SER A 129 -11.44 6.99 14.76
C SER A 129 -11.66 7.11 16.26
N PHE A 130 -10.88 6.40 17.07
CA PHE A 130 -11.02 6.42 18.53
C PHE A 130 -10.72 7.80 19.16
N PRO A 131 -9.54 8.42 18.95
CA PRO A 131 -9.24 9.73 19.51
C PRO A 131 -10.10 10.85 18.90
N LEU A 132 -10.45 10.75 17.60
CA LEU A 132 -11.28 11.75 16.94
C LEU A 132 -12.68 11.82 17.58
N GLN A 133 -13.33 10.68 17.83
CA GLN A 133 -14.64 10.64 18.48
C GLN A 133 -14.61 11.22 19.90
N LEU A 134 -13.54 10.95 20.65
CA LEU A 134 -13.39 11.43 22.03
C LEU A 134 -13.03 12.92 22.08
N TYR A 135 -12.30 13.43 21.09
CA TYR A 135 -12.03 14.85 20.92
C TYR A 135 -13.30 15.65 20.61
N PHE A 136 -14.14 15.18 19.67
CA PHE A 136 -15.42 15.82 19.38
C PHE A 136 -16.41 15.79 20.57
N LYS A 137 -16.26 14.82 21.47
CA LYS A 137 -17.01 14.77 22.75
C LYS A 137 -16.43 15.67 23.85
N GLY A 138 -15.31 16.35 23.60
CA GLY A 138 -14.66 17.27 24.55
C GLY A 138 -13.94 16.57 25.72
N ILE A 139 -13.73 15.25 25.63
CA ILE A 139 -13.18 14.45 26.75
C ILE A 139 -11.66 14.47 26.76
N LEU A 140 -11.03 14.55 25.57
CA LEU A 140 -9.58 14.42 25.43
C LEU A 140 -8.88 15.73 25.01
N PRO A 141 -7.69 16.02 25.57
CA PRO A 141 -6.86 17.13 25.13
C PRO A 141 -6.30 16.91 23.71
N ALA A 142 -6.01 18.01 23.02
CA ALA A 142 -5.45 18.02 21.67
C ALA A 142 -4.08 17.30 21.54
N SER A 143 -3.35 17.11 22.66
CA SER A 143 -2.10 16.35 22.70
C SER A 143 -2.25 14.90 22.24
N ILE A 144 -3.39 14.26 22.51
CA ILE A 144 -3.66 12.87 22.10
C ILE A 144 -3.88 12.77 20.57
N LEU A 145 -4.34 13.84 19.93
CA LEU A 145 -4.42 13.90 18.47
C LEU A 145 -3.02 13.91 17.84
N THR A 146 -2.09 14.66 18.44
CA THR A 146 -0.71 14.74 17.92
C THR A 146 0.04 13.42 18.08
N THR A 147 -0.17 12.70 19.18
CA THR A 147 0.44 11.37 19.37
C THR A 147 -0.18 10.34 18.44
N ALA A 148 -1.49 10.36 18.20
CA ALA A 148 -2.14 9.51 17.22
C ALA A 148 -1.63 9.77 15.79
N ALA A 149 -1.47 11.04 15.40
CA ALA A 149 -0.90 11.41 14.11
C ALA A 149 0.56 10.94 13.95
N ALA A 150 1.38 11.09 14.99
CA ALA A 150 2.75 10.59 15.01
C ALA A 150 2.81 9.05 14.89
N LEU A 151 1.92 8.32 15.57
CA LEU A 151 1.82 6.87 15.49
C LEU A 151 1.42 6.41 14.08
N ILE A 152 0.47 7.10 13.44
CA ILE A 152 0.05 6.80 12.06
C ILE A 152 1.20 7.04 11.10
N LEU A 153 1.95 8.14 11.23
CA LEU A 153 3.13 8.41 10.41
C LEU A 153 4.19 7.32 10.58
N PHE A 154 4.44 6.90 11.83
CA PHE A 154 5.37 5.82 12.13
C PHE A 154 4.92 4.49 11.51
N LEU A 155 3.64 4.12 11.64
CA LEU A 155 3.07 2.92 11.02
C LEU A 155 3.16 2.97 9.49
N ASN A 156 2.91 4.13 8.87
CA ASN A 156 3.03 4.31 7.42
C ASN A 156 4.48 4.12 6.96
N LEU A 157 5.43 4.75 7.66
CA LEU A 157 6.85 4.63 7.36
C LEU A 157 7.33 3.17 7.46
N LEU A 158 6.94 2.47 8.52
CA LEU A 158 7.27 1.05 8.69
C LEU A 158 6.65 0.19 7.58
N THR A 159 5.37 0.39 7.29
CA THR A 159 4.63 -0.42 6.30
C THR A 159 5.08 -0.13 4.86
N THR A 160 5.56 1.07 4.58
CA THR A 160 6.14 1.44 3.28
C THR A 160 7.56 0.89 3.15
N GLY A 161 8.40 1.12 4.16
CA GLY A 161 9.83 0.81 4.12
C GLY A 161 10.14 -0.68 4.25
N LEU A 162 9.56 -1.38 5.23
CA LEU A 162 9.90 -2.78 5.52
C LEU A 162 9.67 -3.71 4.33
N PRO A 163 8.49 -3.74 3.68
CA PRO A 163 8.22 -4.69 2.60
C PRO A 163 9.08 -4.44 1.37
N LEU A 164 9.37 -3.18 1.06
CA LEU A 164 10.24 -2.81 -0.07
C LEU A 164 11.69 -3.22 0.19
N ILE A 165 12.24 -2.90 1.36
CA ILE A 165 13.62 -3.28 1.70
C ILE A 165 13.78 -4.80 1.71
N ILE A 166 12.86 -5.52 2.34
CA ILE A 166 12.90 -6.99 2.40
C ILE A 166 12.73 -7.58 1.00
N GLY A 167 11.81 -7.04 0.19
CA GLY A 167 11.60 -7.47 -1.19
C GLY A 167 12.82 -7.25 -2.08
N PHE A 168 13.48 -6.09 -2.01
CA PHE A 168 14.72 -5.84 -2.76
C PHE A 168 15.86 -6.77 -2.34
N ARG A 169 16.00 -7.05 -1.04
CA ARG A 169 17.00 -8.01 -0.54
C ARG A 169 16.71 -9.44 -1.00
N ASN A 170 15.43 -9.81 -1.13
CA ASN A 170 15.05 -11.12 -1.65
C ASN A 170 15.43 -11.24 -3.13
N LEU A 171 15.25 -10.18 -3.91
CA LEU A 171 15.61 -10.15 -5.33
C LEU A 171 17.11 -10.22 -5.59
N GLU A 172 17.93 -9.64 -4.72
CA GLU A 172 19.39 -9.77 -4.80
C GLU A 172 19.85 -11.21 -4.54
N LYS A 173 19.12 -11.98 -3.74
CA LYS A 173 19.41 -13.40 -3.48
C LYS A 173 18.91 -14.33 -4.58
N MET A 174 17.94 -13.89 -5.37
CA MET A 174 17.44 -14.63 -6.53
C MET A 174 18.39 -14.40 -7.71
N GLU A 175 19.55 -15.06 -7.65
CA GLU A 175 20.43 -15.24 -8.81
C GLU A 175 19.75 -16.21 -9.79
N PHE A 176 19.24 -15.66 -10.89
CA PHE A 176 19.08 -16.33 -12.17
C PHE A 176 20.13 -15.76 -13.12
#